data_AF-A0A925CEX2-F1
#
_entry.id   AF-A0A925CEX2-F1
#
_cell.length_a   1.000
_cell.length_b   1.000
_cell.length_c   1.000
_cell.angle_alpha   90.00
_cell.angle_beta   90.00
_cell.angle_gamma   90.00
#
_symmetry.space_group_name_H-M   'P 1'
#
loop_
_entity.id
_entity.type
_entity.pdbx_description
1 polymer ?
#
loop_
_entity_poly.entity_id
_entity_poly.type
_entity_poly.pdbx_seq_one_letter_code
_entity_poly.pdbx_strand_id
1 'polypeptide(L)'
;MLEILGKTSIDFMAKRRWAFLFSGIMVVLGIVAIIQIGRGSANLGIDFAGGTAVQLKFDQAIRIDEARKVLEANGLGNAELQEFGQDNKLLIRLKASTTIEEKVADRVVAVFTKEFASNHFVVDSSTEIGPTIGKKLQGDALIAILISFAGIILYVAARFEFRFGIAAALATFHDVLAVLGAFYILDKEITLLVVTALLTLAGYSMTDTVVVFDRIRENLRMRRRESEETIINNAVNQVLSRTIV
;
A
#
# COMPACT_ATOMS: atom_id res chain seq x y z
N MET A 1 31.55 -5.27 7.53
CA MET A 1 30.21 -4.66 7.63
C MET A 1 30.41 -3.21 8.03
N LEU A 2 29.82 -2.25 7.31
CA LEU A 2 29.81 -0.84 7.75
C LEU A 2 28.96 -0.75 9.03
N GLU A 3 29.58 -0.46 10.17
CA GLU A 3 28.85 -0.07 11.39
C GLU A 3 28.40 1.39 11.23
N ILE A 4 27.19 1.58 10.68
CA ILE A 4 26.60 2.92 10.49
C ILE A 4 26.20 3.55 11.84
N LEU A 5 25.88 2.72 12.83
CA LEU A 5 25.55 3.13 14.19
C LEU A 5 26.40 2.31 15.17
N GLY A 6 27.13 2.99 16.06
CA GLY A 6 27.86 2.37 17.16
C GLY A 6 26.94 1.93 18.31
N LYS A 7 27.51 1.75 19.51
CA LYS A 7 26.71 1.43 20.71
C LYS A 7 25.74 2.56 21.04
N THR A 8 24.44 2.35 20.85
CA THR A 8 23.39 3.31 21.20
C THR A 8 22.83 3.06 22.61
N SER A 9 22.34 4.12 23.24
CA SER A 9 21.70 4.09 24.57
C SER A 9 20.44 4.97 24.59
N ILE A 10 19.55 4.74 23.62
CA ILE A 10 18.31 5.48 23.48
C ILE A 10 17.25 4.89 24.41
N ASP A 11 16.48 5.73 25.09
CA ASP A 11 15.34 5.31 25.90
C ASP A 11 14.04 5.30 25.07
N PHE A 12 13.80 4.16 24.42
CA PHE A 12 12.57 3.89 23.67
C PHE A 12 11.37 3.70 24.59
N MET A 13 11.60 3.10 25.76
CA MET A 13 10.52 2.75 26.68
C MET A 13 9.90 3.97 27.36
N ALA A 14 10.67 5.02 27.62
CA ALA A 14 10.14 6.31 28.08
C ALA A 14 9.16 6.94 27.08
N LYS A 15 9.36 6.70 25.76
CA LYS A 15 8.53 7.27 24.69
C LYS A 15 7.34 6.38 24.30
N ARG A 16 7.18 5.20 24.92
CA ARG A 16 6.17 4.21 24.51
C ARG A 16 4.75 4.77 24.45
N ARG A 17 4.37 5.66 25.36
CA ARG A 17 3.01 6.22 25.42
C ARG A 17 2.67 7.04 24.17
N TRP A 18 3.63 7.85 23.71
CA TRP A 18 3.48 8.63 22.48
C TRP A 18 3.47 7.74 21.25
N ALA A 19 4.32 6.71 21.23
CA ALA A 19 4.34 5.71 20.15
C ALA A 19 3.01 4.95 20.06
N PHE A 20 2.46 4.49 21.20
CA PHE A 20 1.16 3.80 21.25
C PHE A 20 0.00 4.72 20.86
N LEU A 21 0.03 6.01 21.24
CA LEU A 21 -0.99 6.96 20.82
C LEU A 21 -1.00 7.13 19.30
N PHE A 22 0.17 7.38 18.70
CA PHE A 22 0.31 7.53 17.26
C PHE A 22 -0.10 6.25 16.51
N SER A 23 0.41 5.11 16.97
CA SER A 23 0.06 3.77 16.47
C SER A 23 -1.45 3.51 16.53
N GLY A 24 -2.09 3.84 17.66
CA GLY A 24 -3.54 3.69 17.83
C GLY A 24 -4.34 4.52 16.82
N ILE A 25 -3.92 5.76 16.56
CA ILE A 25 -4.54 6.61 15.52
C ILE A 25 -4.41 5.95 14.15
N MET A 26 -3.21 5.48 13.79
CA MET A 26 -2.97 4.82 12.50
C MET A 26 -3.83 3.57 12.31
N VAL A 27 -4.01 2.76 13.35
CA VAL A 27 -4.89 1.59 13.31
C VAL A 27 -6.34 1.98 13.10
N VAL A 28 -6.84 3.00 13.81
CA VAL A 28 -8.21 3.48 13.64
C VAL A 28 -8.43 3.94 12.19
N LEU A 29 -7.47 4.66 11.61
CA LEU A 29 -7.53 5.07 10.21
C LEU A 29 -7.54 3.89 9.24
N GLY A 30 -6.71 2.87 9.49
CA GLY A 30 -6.72 1.64 8.71
C GLY A 30 -8.07 0.90 8.79
N ILE A 31 -8.68 0.83 9.97
CA ILE A 31 -10.01 0.23 10.15
C ILE A 31 -11.07 1.02 9.39
N VAL A 32 -11.05 2.35 9.48
CA VAL A 32 -11.95 3.21 8.70
C VAL A 32 -11.75 2.96 7.19
N ALA A 33 -10.50 2.85 6.72
CA ALA A 33 -10.23 2.53 5.32
C ALA A 33 -10.87 1.21 4.88
N ILE A 34 -10.73 0.13 5.66
CA ILE A 34 -11.37 -1.17 5.38
C ILE A 34 -12.90 -1.04 5.31
N ILE A 35 -13.51 -0.35 6.27
CA ILE A 35 -14.97 -0.13 6.28
C ILE A 35 -15.39 0.63 5.02
N GLN A 36 -14.65 1.65 4.62
CA GLN A 36 -14.98 2.48 3.47
C GLN A 36 -14.78 1.75 2.14
N ILE A 37 -13.81 0.84 2.07
CA ILE A 37 -13.64 -0.11 0.95
C ILE A 37 -14.88 -1.00 0.84
N GLY A 38 -15.30 -1.63 1.95
CA GLY A 38 -16.48 -2.51 1.98
C GLY A 38 -17.79 -1.78 1.61
N ARG A 39 -17.88 -0.47 1.89
CA ARG A 39 -19.00 0.39 1.51
C ARG A 39 -18.92 0.92 0.07
N GLY A 40 -17.82 0.67 -0.66
CA GLY A 40 -17.60 1.17 -2.01
C GLY A 40 -17.28 2.67 -2.09
N SER A 41 -16.87 3.27 -0.97
CA SER A 41 -16.57 4.71 -0.84
C SER A 41 -15.09 5.05 -0.84
N ALA A 42 -14.21 4.04 -0.79
CA ALA A 42 -12.77 4.24 -0.94
C ALA A 42 -12.39 4.43 -2.41
N ASN A 43 -11.26 5.10 -2.65
CA ASN A 43 -10.67 5.25 -3.97
C ASN A 43 -10.06 3.92 -4.43
N LEU A 44 -10.91 3.04 -4.96
CA LEU A 44 -10.51 1.76 -5.54
C LEU A 44 -10.08 1.96 -6.99
N GLY A 45 -8.97 1.34 -7.36
CA GLY A 45 -8.49 1.40 -8.73
C GLY A 45 -9.26 0.52 -9.69
N ILE A 46 -8.93 0.62 -10.98
CA ILE A 46 -9.64 -0.09 -12.04
C ILE A 46 -9.62 -1.63 -11.86
N ASP A 47 -8.62 -2.17 -11.17
CA ASP A 47 -8.52 -3.60 -10.83
C ASP A 47 -9.71 -4.07 -9.98
N PHE A 48 -10.23 -3.18 -9.13
CA PHE A 48 -11.28 -3.51 -8.17
C PHE A 48 -12.62 -2.87 -8.55
N ALA A 49 -12.60 -1.61 -8.97
CA ALA A 49 -13.80 -0.87 -9.39
C ALA A 49 -14.31 -1.35 -10.77
N GLY A 50 -13.43 -1.94 -11.58
CA GLY A 50 -13.64 -2.08 -13.02
C GLY A 50 -13.45 -0.74 -13.73
N GLY A 51 -13.23 -0.79 -15.04
CA GLY A 51 -13.00 0.39 -15.86
C GLY A 51 -11.98 0.17 -16.95
N THR A 52 -11.52 1.28 -17.52
CA THR A 52 -10.57 1.33 -18.63
C THR A 52 -9.39 2.20 -18.25
N ALA A 53 -8.17 1.70 -18.43
CA ALA A 53 -6.94 2.48 -18.38
C ALA A 53 -6.32 2.53 -19.78
N VAL A 54 -6.03 3.73 -20.27
CA VAL A 54 -5.33 3.95 -21.54
C VAL A 54 -4.07 4.76 -21.24
N GLN A 55 -2.94 4.24 -21.69
CA GLN A 55 -1.66 4.94 -21.64
C GLN A 55 -1.30 5.42 -23.04
N LEU A 56 -1.19 6.74 -23.18
CA LEU A 56 -0.78 7.39 -24.42
C LEU A 56 0.65 7.90 -24.26
N LYS A 57 1.49 7.67 -25.26
CA LYS A 57 2.85 8.22 -25.33
C LYS A 57 2.88 9.26 -26.45
N PHE A 58 3.12 10.52 -26.08
CA PHE A 58 3.18 11.65 -27.00
C PHE A 58 4.62 11.95 -27.42
N ASP A 59 4.80 12.51 -28.61
CA ASP A 59 6.11 13.01 -29.06
C ASP A 59 6.56 14.20 -28.22
N GLN A 60 5.64 15.11 -27.91
CA GLN A 60 5.86 16.26 -27.01
C GLN A 60 5.01 16.15 -25.74
N ALA A 61 5.56 16.60 -24.61
CA ALA A 61 4.84 16.65 -23.34
C ALA A 61 3.55 17.47 -23.47
N ILE A 62 2.43 16.89 -23.05
CA ILE A 62 1.14 17.58 -22.96
C ILE A 62 0.90 17.98 -21.51
N ARG A 63 0.28 19.15 -21.31
CA ARG A 63 -0.17 19.57 -20.00
C ARG A 63 -1.42 18.81 -19.58
N ILE A 64 -1.39 18.22 -18.37
CA ILE A 64 -2.55 17.51 -17.79
C ILE A 64 -3.83 18.35 -17.77
N ASP A 65 -3.71 19.67 -17.58
CA ASP A 65 -4.85 20.60 -17.58
C ASP A 65 -5.58 20.64 -18.94
N GLU A 66 -4.83 20.56 -20.03
CA GLU A 66 -5.39 20.57 -21.40
C GLU A 66 -6.06 19.23 -21.70
N ALA A 67 -5.40 18.13 -21.36
CA ALA A 67 -5.96 16.79 -21.46
C ALA A 67 -7.26 16.65 -20.64
N ARG A 68 -7.31 17.23 -19.43
CA ARG A 68 -8.52 17.24 -18.58
C ARG A 68 -9.67 17.99 -19.24
N LYS A 69 -9.43 19.20 -19.74
CA LYS A 69 -10.46 20.00 -20.44
C LYS A 69 -11.02 19.28 -21.65
N VAL A 70 -10.16 18.63 -22.43
CA VAL A 70 -10.56 17.83 -23.59
C VAL A 70 -11.47 16.66 -23.18
N LEU A 71 -11.10 15.93 -22.13
CA LEU A 71 -11.93 14.83 -21.61
C LEU A 71 -13.28 15.33 -21.07
N GLU A 72 -13.30 16.41 -20.29
CA GLU A 72 -14.53 17.03 -19.78
C GLU A 72 -15.46 17.47 -20.91
N ALA A 73 -14.93 18.16 -21.94
CA ALA A 73 -15.71 18.62 -23.09
C ALA A 73 -16.34 17.48 -23.91
N ASN A 74 -15.76 16.29 -23.86
CA ASN A 74 -16.23 15.10 -24.59
C ASN A 74 -17.06 14.12 -23.72
N GLY A 75 -17.47 14.55 -22.52
CA GLY A 75 -18.32 13.78 -21.62
C GLY A 75 -17.58 12.71 -20.80
N LEU A 76 -16.25 12.82 -20.70
CA LEU A 76 -15.36 11.89 -19.98
C LEU A 76 -14.75 12.56 -18.73
N GLY A 77 -15.51 13.47 -18.08
CA GLY A 77 -15.02 14.30 -16.97
C GLY A 77 -14.72 13.57 -15.66
N ASN A 78 -15.10 12.30 -15.54
CA ASN A 78 -14.74 11.43 -14.41
C ASN A 78 -13.40 10.71 -14.60
N ALA A 79 -12.63 11.04 -15.64
CA ALA A 79 -11.33 10.46 -15.90
C ALA A 79 -10.27 10.96 -14.90
N GLU A 80 -9.54 10.03 -14.31
CA GLU A 80 -8.36 10.31 -13.52
C GLU A 80 -7.13 10.32 -14.44
N LEU A 81 -6.35 11.39 -14.35
CA LEU A 81 -5.18 11.61 -15.20
C LEU A 81 -3.90 11.54 -14.37
N GLN A 82 -2.89 10.86 -14.89
CA GLN A 82 -1.57 10.77 -14.28
C GLN A 82 -0.49 10.92 -15.36
N GLU A 83 0.38 11.92 -15.19
CA GLU A 83 1.54 12.13 -16.06
C GLU A 83 2.73 11.28 -15.58
N PHE A 84 3.52 10.77 -16.53
CA PHE A 84 4.85 10.23 -16.27
C PHE A 84 5.88 11.21 -16.85
N GLY A 85 6.40 12.08 -15.98
CA GLY A 85 7.18 13.25 -16.39
C GLY A 85 8.49 13.00 -17.16
N GLN A 86 9.00 11.76 -17.22
CA GLN A 86 10.23 11.45 -17.97
C GLN A 86 9.97 10.91 -19.38
N ASP A 87 8.77 10.42 -19.68
CA ASP A 87 8.51 9.62 -20.89
C ASP A 87 7.48 10.24 -21.85
N ASN A 88 7.00 11.46 -21.58
CA ASN A 88 5.85 12.09 -22.26
C ASN A 88 4.62 11.16 -22.32
N LYS A 89 4.44 10.36 -21.26
CA LYS A 89 3.31 9.43 -21.16
C LYS A 89 2.22 10.03 -20.28
N LEU A 90 0.99 9.85 -20.73
CA LEU A 90 -0.21 10.20 -19.99
C LEU A 90 -1.03 8.93 -19.78
N LEU A 91 -1.32 8.62 -18.52
CA LEU A 91 -2.25 7.59 -18.14
C LEU A 91 -3.62 8.20 -17.85
N ILE A 92 -4.63 7.63 -18.50
CA ILE A 92 -6.01 8.05 -18.43
C ILE A 92 -6.77 6.85 -17.87
N ARG A 93 -7.35 6.98 -16.66
CA ARG A 93 -8.16 5.94 -16.03
C ARG A 93 -9.61 6.40 -15.95
N LEU A 94 -10.52 5.58 -16.44
CA LEU A 94 -11.96 5.76 -16.30
C LEU A 94 -12.53 4.56 -15.56
N LYS A 95 -13.06 4.79 -14.36
CA LYS A 95 -13.74 3.74 -13.60
C LYS A 95 -15.08 3.41 -14.27
N ALA A 96 -15.48 2.15 -14.20
CA ALA A 96 -16.72 1.69 -14.83
C ALA A 96 -17.92 2.52 -14.32
N SER A 97 -18.64 3.16 -15.25
CA SER A 97 -19.90 3.82 -14.96
C SER A 97 -21.05 2.80 -15.03
N THR A 98 -22.22 3.16 -14.49
CA THR A 98 -23.42 2.30 -14.51
C THR A 98 -23.91 1.96 -15.92
N THR A 99 -23.49 2.75 -16.92
CA THR A 99 -23.68 2.45 -18.34
C THR A 99 -22.46 1.66 -18.84
N ILE A 100 -22.70 0.44 -19.33
CA ILE A 100 -21.68 -0.33 -20.04
C ILE A 100 -21.42 0.40 -21.36
N GLU A 101 -20.48 1.34 -21.36
CA GLU A 101 -19.96 1.89 -22.60
C GLU A 101 -18.94 0.89 -23.15
N GLU A 102 -19.33 0.16 -24.19
CA GLU A 102 -18.37 -0.64 -24.96
C GLU A 102 -17.33 0.30 -25.59
N LYS A 103 -16.05 -0.09 -25.54
CA LYS A 103 -14.92 0.59 -26.23
C LYS A 103 -14.61 2.00 -25.74
N VAL A 104 -14.62 2.21 -24.42
CA VAL A 104 -14.16 3.48 -23.82
C VAL A 104 -12.73 3.81 -24.27
N ALA A 105 -11.85 2.82 -24.41
CA ALA A 105 -10.49 3.05 -24.90
C ALA A 105 -10.47 3.67 -26.31
N ASP A 106 -11.26 3.12 -27.24
CA ASP A 106 -11.34 3.63 -28.62
C ASP A 106 -11.89 5.06 -28.64
N ARG A 107 -12.87 5.37 -27.79
CA ARG A 107 -13.42 6.72 -27.63
C ARG A 107 -12.37 7.71 -27.13
N VAL A 108 -11.57 7.33 -26.13
CA VAL A 108 -10.46 8.15 -25.63
C VAL A 108 -9.46 8.42 -26.75
N VAL A 109 -9.03 7.38 -27.46
CA VAL A 109 -8.09 7.51 -28.59
C VAL A 109 -8.64 8.42 -29.69
N ALA A 110 -9.92 8.28 -30.05
CA ALA A 110 -10.55 9.12 -31.06
C ALA A 110 -10.60 10.60 -30.66
N VAL A 111 -10.93 10.89 -29.39
CA VAL A 111 -10.95 12.25 -28.85
C VAL A 111 -9.56 12.87 -28.89
N PHE A 112 -8.53 12.16 -28.41
CA PHE A 112 -7.16 12.67 -28.41
C PHE A 112 -6.60 12.82 -29.83
N THR A 113 -6.95 11.93 -30.76
CA THR A 113 -6.55 12.04 -32.18
C THR A 113 -7.11 13.31 -32.82
N LYS A 114 -8.34 13.69 -32.47
CA LYS A 114 -9.00 14.88 -33.00
C LYS A 114 -8.45 16.17 -32.40
N GLU A 115 -8.33 16.23 -31.08
CA GLU A 115 -7.99 17.46 -30.35
C GLU A 115 -6.48 17.73 -30.31
N PHE A 116 -5.63 16.70 -30.43
CA PHE A 116 -4.17 16.81 -30.45
C PHE A 116 -3.57 16.42 -31.81
N ALA A 117 -4.25 16.75 -32.92
CA ALA A 117 -3.79 16.41 -34.28
C ALA A 117 -2.38 16.92 -34.63
N SER A 118 -1.88 17.94 -33.93
CA SER A 118 -0.52 18.49 -34.10
C SER A 118 0.56 17.79 -33.27
N ASN A 119 0.18 16.93 -32.32
CA ASN A 119 1.12 16.19 -31.46
C ASN A 119 0.83 14.68 -31.60
N HIS A 120 1.66 14.01 -32.41
CA HIS A 120 1.50 12.58 -32.62
C HIS A 120 1.65 11.80 -31.30
N PHE A 121 0.87 10.74 -31.18
CA PHE A 121 0.93 9.82 -30.06
C PHE A 121 0.69 8.39 -30.49
N VAL A 122 1.18 7.47 -29.67
CA VAL A 122 0.91 6.04 -29.77
C VAL A 122 0.24 5.54 -28.50
N VAL A 123 -0.62 4.54 -28.65
CA VAL A 123 -1.19 3.83 -27.50
C VAL A 123 -0.12 2.87 -26.98
N ASP A 124 0.46 3.19 -25.83
CA ASP A 124 1.51 2.38 -25.19
C ASP A 124 0.91 1.17 -24.49
N SER A 125 -0.25 1.33 -23.85
CA SER A 125 -1.05 0.24 -23.30
C SER A 125 -2.53 0.62 -23.20
N SER A 126 -3.39 -0.40 -23.26
CA SER A 126 -4.82 -0.28 -22.95
C SER A 126 -5.25 -1.50 -22.14
N THR A 127 -5.95 -1.27 -21.04
CA THR A 127 -6.43 -2.31 -20.13
C THR A 127 -7.87 -2.05 -19.77
N GLU A 128 -8.74 -3.03 -19.97
CA GLU A 128 -10.15 -2.96 -19.62
C GLU A 128 -10.50 -4.08 -18.65
N ILE A 129 -11.16 -3.73 -17.55
CA ILE A 129 -11.56 -4.65 -16.49
C ILE A 129 -13.05 -4.51 -16.26
N GLY A 130 -13.79 -5.60 -16.48
CA GLY A 130 -15.22 -5.64 -16.22
C GLY A 130 -15.54 -5.58 -14.72
N PRO A 131 -16.67 -4.96 -14.29
CA PRO A 131 -17.06 -4.87 -12.88
C PRO A 131 -17.15 -6.21 -12.16
N THR A 132 -17.56 -7.27 -12.86
CA THR A 132 -17.63 -8.64 -12.31
C THR A 132 -16.25 -9.19 -11.98
N ILE A 133 -15.27 -8.96 -12.87
CA ILE A 133 -13.88 -9.36 -12.65
C ILE A 133 -13.32 -8.54 -11.48
N GLY A 134 -13.59 -7.23 -11.44
CA GLY A 134 -13.14 -6.37 -10.35
C GLY A 134 -13.64 -6.82 -8.97
N LYS A 135 -14.94 -7.14 -8.84
CA LYS A 135 -15.49 -7.70 -7.60
C LYS A 135 -14.85 -9.04 -7.21
N LYS A 136 -14.56 -9.89 -8.19
CA LYS A 136 -13.85 -11.16 -7.93
C LYS A 136 -12.44 -10.89 -7.41
N LEU A 137 -11.69 -9.99 -8.05
CA LEU A 137 -10.34 -9.60 -7.63
C LEU A 137 -10.32 -9.00 -6.22
N GLN A 138 -11.34 -8.23 -5.83
CA GLN A 138 -11.49 -7.75 -4.44
C GLN A 138 -11.61 -8.92 -3.45
N GLY A 139 -12.46 -9.91 -3.77
CA GLY A 139 -12.62 -11.11 -2.95
C GLY A 139 -11.35 -11.94 -2.86
N ASP A 140 -10.70 -12.17 -3.99
CA ASP A 140 -9.44 -12.91 -4.07
C ASP A 140 -8.32 -12.21 -3.28
N ALA A 141 -8.24 -10.87 -3.36
CA ALA A 141 -7.29 -10.07 -2.58
C ALA A 141 -7.55 -10.20 -1.07
N LEU A 142 -8.80 -10.14 -0.62
CA LEU A 142 -9.15 -10.33 0.79
C LEU A 142 -8.77 -11.74 1.27
N ILE A 143 -9.06 -12.76 0.48
CA ILE A 143 -8.70 -14.15 0.79
C ILE A 143 -7.16 -14.30 0.87
N ALA A 144 -6.42 -13.73 -0.09
CA ALA A 144 -4.96 -13.77 -0.09
C ALA A 144 -4.36 -13.12 1.17
N ILE A 145 -4.91 -11.98 1.60
CA ILE A 145 -4.53 -11.30 2.83
C ILE A 145 -4.79 -12.20 4.05
N LEU A 146 -5.97 -12.79 4.17
CA LEU A 146 -6.31 -13.66 5.29
C LEU A 146 -5.42 -14.92 5.35
N ILE A 147 -5.18 -15.55 4.20
CA ILE A 147 -4.27 -16.71 4.10
C ILE A 147 -2.85 -16.31 4.48
N SER A 148 -2.36 -15.16 4.02
CA SER A 148 -1.02 -14.65 4.36
C SER A 148 -0.89 -14.42 5.87
N PHE A 149 -1.87 -13.76 6.51
CA PHE A 149 -1.87 -13.56 7.96
C PHE A 149 -1.90 -14.88 8.74
N ALA A 150 -2.73 -15.84 8.31
CA ALA A 150 -2.76 -17.16 8.92
C ALA A 150 -1.40 -17.88 8.77
N GLY A 151 -0.78 -17.82 7.59
CA GLY A 151 0.53 -18.38 7.33
C GLY A 151 1.63 -17.78 8.20
N ILE A 152 1.61 -16.44 8.38
CA ILE A 152 2.52 -15.73 9.30
C ILE A 152 2.34 -16.23 10.73
N ILE A 153 1.11 -16.27 11.24
CA ILE A 153 0.82 -16.74 12.61
C ILE A 153 1.33 -18.16 12.80
N LEU A 154 1.03 -19.07 11.86
CA LEU A 154 1.45 -20.47 11.94
C LEU A 154 2.96 -20.61 11.91
N TYR A 155 3.64 -19.90 11.01
CA TYR A 155 5.10 -19.92 10.94
C TYR A 155 5.74 -19.43 12.24
N VAL A 156 5.29 -18.28 12.78
CA VAL A 156 5.87 -17.74 14.01
C VAL A 156 5.52 -18.61 15.20
N ALA A 157 4.31 -19.18 15.28
CA ALA A 157 3.93 -20.11 16.34
C ALA A 157 4.77 -21.40 16.32
N ALA A 158 5.15 -21.90 15.14
CA ALA A 158 6.03 -23.06 15.02
C ALA A 158 7.50 -22.71 15.35
N ARG A 159 7.94 -21.49 15.01
CA ARG A 159 9.33 -21.05 15.14
C ARG A 159 9.67 -20.41 16.49
N PHE A 160 8.68 -19.86 17.20
CA PHE A 160 8.81 -19.08 18.43
C PHE A 160 7.78 -19.49 19.49
N GLU A 161 8.02 -19.12 20.75
CA GLU A 161 7.01 -19.26 21.79
C GLU A 161 5.73 -18.50 21.41
N PHE A 162 4.58 -19.14 21.58
CA PHE A 162 3.25 -18.68 21.13
C PHE A 162 2.94 -17.21 21.42
N ARG A 163 3.36 -16.71 22.59
CA ARG A 163 3.17 -15.31 23.02
C ARG A 163 3.87 -14.30 22.10
N PHE A 164 5.09 -14.59 21.68
CA PHE A 164 5.83 -13.74 20.72
C PHE A 164 5.25 -13.88 19.31
N GLY A 165 4.69 -15.04 18.97
CA GLY A 165 3.98 -15.26 17.72
C GLY A 165 2.77 -14.36 17.52
N ILE A 166 1.89 -14.31 18.53
CA ILE A 166 0.74 -13.42 18.50
C ILE A 166 1.17 -11.96 18.43
N ALA A 167 2.17 -11.56 19.25
CA ALA A 167 2.64 -10.18 19.26
C ALA A 167 3.23 -9.76 17.89
N ALA A 168 3.94 -10.66 17.21
CA ALA A 168 4.53 -10.36 15.89
C ALA A 168 3.44 -10.24 14.83
N ALA A 169 2.46 -11.14 14.83
CA ALA A 169 1.33 -11.07 13.92
C ALA A 169 0.50 -9.78 14.12
N LEU A 170 0.27 -9.37 15.37
CA LEU A 170 -0.42 -8.12 15.68
C LEU A 170 0.37 -6.88 15.23
N ALA A 171 1.70 -6.88 15.39
CA ALA A 171 2.56 -5.80 14.91
C ALA A 171 2.53 -5.70 13.36
N THR A 172 2.62 -6.83 12.66
CA THR A 172 2.51 -6.86 11.20
C THR A 172 1.12 -6.42 10.72
N PHE A 173 0.05 -6.83 11.41
CA PHE A 173 -1.31 -6.39 11.09
C PHE A 173 -1.47 -4.88 11.28
N HIS A 174 -0.91 -4.34 12.36
CA HIS A 174 -0.84 -2.90 12.58
C HIS A 174 -0.18 -2.17 11.40
N ASP A 175 0.96 -2.65 10.92
CA ASP A 175 1.72 -1.95 9.86
C ASP A 175 0.94 -1.92 8.54
N VAL A 176 0.28 -3.02 8.19
CA VAL A 176 -0.59 -3.09 7.00
C VAL A 176 -1.76 -2.11 7.14
N LEU A 177 -2.41 -2.06 8.31
CA LEU A 177 -3.50 -1.12 8.57
C LEU A 177 -3.02 0.34 8.52
N ALA A 178 -1.86 0.63 9.08
CA ALA A 178 -1.30 1.98 9.09
C ALA A 178 -1.07 2.49 7.66
N VAL A 179 -0.45 1.67 6.80
CA VAL A 179 -0.23 2.04 5.39
C VAL A 179 -1.56 2.18 4.65
N LEU A 180 -2.51 1.27 4.87
CA LEU A 180 -3.84 1.37 4.25
C LEU A 180 -4.60 2.64 4.69
N GLY A 181 -4.52 2.99 5.97
CA GLY A 181 -5.10 4.22 6.53
C GLY A 181 -4.46 5.47 5.92
N ALA A 182 -3.14 5.46 5.70
CA ALA A 182 -2.44 6.54 5.01
C ALA A 182 -2.90 6.68 3.55
N PHE A 183 -3.05 5.58 2.81
CA PHE A 183 -3.59 5.61 1.45
C PHE A 183 -5.00 6.20 1.41
N TYR A 184 -5.85 5.82 2.37
CA TYR A 184 -7.21 6.33 2.46
C TYR A 184 -7.25 7.85 2.74
N ILE A 185 -6.47 8.35 3.69
CA ILE A 185 -6.43 9.80 3.98
C ILE A 185 -5.89 10.61 2.79
N LEU A 186 -4.88 10.07 2.12
CA LEU A 186 -4.23 10.75 0.99
C LEU A 186 -5.02 10.62 -0.32
N ASP A 187 -6.21 10.01 -0.27
CA ASP A 187 -7.06 9.71 -1.42
C ASP A 187 -6.29 9.02 -2.56
N LYS A 188 -5.39 8.09 -2.18
CA LYS A 188 -4.60 7.31 -3.14
C LYS A 188 -5.38 6.09 -3.60
N GLU A 189 -5.27 5.83 -4.90
CA GLU A 189 -5.89 4.69 -5.56
C GLU A 189 -5.35 3.37 -4.96
N ILE A 190 -6.26 2.52 -4.49
CA ILE A 190 -5.95 1.18 -4.00
C ILE A 190 -6.07 0.21 -5.18
N THR A 191 -4.94 -0.30 -5.65
CA THR A 191 -4.84 -1.23 -6.78
C THR A 191 -4.35 -2.60 -6.32
N LEU A 192 -4.35 -3.60 -7.22
CA LEU A 192 -3.77 -4.90 -6.91
C LEU A 192 -2.25 -4.80 -6.62
N LEU A 193 -1.58 -3.81 -7.23
CA LEU A 193 -0.19 -3.50 -6.94
C LEU A 193 -0.01 -3.02 -5.50
N VAL A 194 -0.92 -2.18 -4.99
CA VAL A 194 -0.90 -1.74 -3.58
C VAL A 194 -1.09 -2.93 -2.65
N VAL A 195 -2.02 -3.84 -2.94
CA VAL A 195 -2.20 -5.07 -2.15
C VAL A 195 -0.94 -5.92 -2.14
N THR A 196 -0.31 -6.11 -3.30
CA THR A 196 0.98 -6.82 -3.42
C THR A 196 2.08 -6.16 -2.59
N ALA A 197 2.16 -4.83 -2.64
CA ALA A 197 3.12 -4.05 -1.85
C ALA A 197 2.87 -4.20 -0.35
N LEU A 198 1.61 -4.19 0.10
CA LEU A 198 1.25 -4.41 1.51
C LEU A 198 1.62 -5.81 2.00
N LEU A 199 1.39 -6.86 1.20
CA LEU A 199 1.80 -8.23 1.53
C LEU A 199 3.33 -8.37 1.59
N THR A 200 4.03 -7.71 0.68
CA THR A 200 5.49 -7.68 0.68
C THR A 200 6.02 -6.95 1.92
N LEU A 201 5.44 -5.79 2.24
CA LEU A 201 5.75 -5.02 3.43
C LEU A 201 5.53 -5.83 4.70
N ALA A 202 4.45 -6.60 4.78
CA ALA A 202 4.16 -7.46 5.92
C ALA A 202 5.28 -8.48 6.18
N GLY A 203 5.83 -9.10 5.13
CA GLY A 203 6.95 -10.03 5.24
C GLY A 203 8.26 -9.36 5.69
N TYR A 204 8.55 -8.17 5.16
CA TYR A 204 9.73 -7.40 5.59
C TYR A 204 9.60 -6.91 7.04
N SER A 205 8.46 -6.31 7.42
CA SER A 205 8.18 -5.86 8.80
C SER A 205 8.28 -7.01 9.82
N MET A 206 7.78 -8.18 9.46
CA MET A 206 7.87 -9.37 10.30
C MET A 206 9.32 -9.79 10.58
N THR A 207 10.20 -9.67 9.58
CA THR A 207 11.61 -10.05 9.70
C THR A 207 12.30 -9.26 10.81
N ASP A 208 12.07 -7.95 10.87
CA ASP A 208 12.63 -7.09 11.91
C ASP A 208 12.02 -7.35 13.28
N THR A 209 10.70 -7.54 13.34
CA THR A 209 9.98 -7.84 14.59
C THR A 209 10.52 -9.12 15.23
N VAL A 210 10.78 -10.15 14.44
CA VAL A 210 11.34 -11.42 14.89
C VAL A 210 12.73 -11.24 15.51
N VAL A 211 13.59 -10.42 14.91
CA VAL A 211 14.95 -10.17 15.41
C VAL A 211 14.92 -9.46 16.76
N VAL A 212 14.08 -8.44 16.89
CA VAL A 212 13.89 -7.71 18.16
C VAL A 212 13.37 -8.66 19.23
N PHE A 213 12.36 -9.48 18.91
CA PHE A 213 11.77 -10.41 19.88
C PHE A 213 12.72 -11.52 20.32
N ASP A 214 13.56 -12.03 19.42
CA ASP A 214 14.58 -13.00 19.77
C ASP A 214 15.60 -12.40 20.75
N ARG A 215 16.03 -11.14 20.51
CA ARG A 215 16.94 -10.45 21.43
C ARG A 215 16.28 -10.17 22.79
N ILE A 216 15.00 -9.78 22.82
CA ILE A 216 14.25 -9.62 24.07
C ILE A 216 14.23 -10.94 24.84
N ARG A 217 13.93 -12.06 24.17
CA ARG A 217 13.91 -13.40 24.80
C ARG A 217 15.27 -13.81 25.34
N GLU A 218 16.34 -13.57 24.58
CA GLU A 218 17.71 -13.85 25.00
C GLU A 218 18.06 -13.05 26.27
N ASN A 219 17.77 -11.75 26.28
CA ASN A 219 18.02 -10.88 27.44
C ASN A 219 17.17 -11.26 28.65
N LEU A 220 15.90 -11.65 28.47
CA LEU A 220 15.05 -12.15 29.56
C LEU A 220 15.64 -13.40 30.23
N ARG A 221 16.30 -14.28 29.46
CA ARG A 221 16.96 -15.48 30.00
C ARG A 221 18.23 -15.15 30.77
N MET A 222 19.03 -14.20 30.29
CA MET A 222 20.34 -13.84 30.86
C MET A 222 20.28 -12.81 32.00
N ARG A 223 19.31 -11.88 31.96
CA ARG A 223 19.25 -10.68 32.83
C ARG A 223 18.04 -10.67 33.76
N ARG A 224 17.76 -11.80 34.43
CA ARG A 224 16.54 -12.01 35.24
C ARG A 224 16.32 -11.04 36.41
N ARG A 225 17.32 -10.24 36.79
CA ARG A 225 17.25 -9.27 37.90
C ARG A 225 16.92 -7.84 37.45
N GLU A 226 16.97 -7.57 36.14
CA GLU A 226 16.60 -6.27 35.58
C GLU A 226 15.08 -6.20 35.35
N SER A 227 14.52 -4.99 35.31
CA SER A 227 13.11 -4.81 34.95
C SER A 227 12.88 -5.15 33.47
N GLU A 228 11.70 -5.66 33.14
CA GLU A 228 11.32 -5.96 31.74
C GLU A 228 11.48 -4.75 30.83
N GLU A 229 11.18 -3.55 31.35
CA GLU A 229 11.36 -2.29 30.64
C GLU A 229 12.82 -2.05 30.22
N THR A 230 13.75 -2.24 31.16
CA THR A 230 15.19 -2.11 30.88
C THR A 230 15.66 -3.17 29.88
N ILE A 231 15.17 -4.40 30.03
CA ILE A 231 15.51 -5.53 29.16
C ILE A 231 15.06 -5.27 27.71
N ILE A 232 13.82 -4.81 27.53
CA ILE A 232 13.27 -4.47 26.21
C ILE A 232 14.04 -3.29 25.60
N ASN A 233 14.29 -2.23 26.38
CA ASN A 233 15.03 -1.06 25.90
C ASN A 233 16.44 -1.42 25.43
N ASN A 234 17.14 -2.26 26.20
CA ASN A 234 18.47 -2.75 25.85
C ASN A 234 18.45 -3.65 24.61
N ALA A 235 17.45 -4.53 24.48
CA ALA A 235 17.31 -5.38 23.32
C ALA A 235 17.13 -4.59 22.02
N VAL A 236 16.30 -3.54 22.03
CA VAL A 236 16.09 -2.67 20.87
C VAL A 236 17.39 -1.96 20.48
N ASN A 237 18.12 -1.38 21.44
CA ASN A 237 19.42 -0.73 21.16
C ASN A 237 20.46 -1.71 20.58
N GLN A 238 20.49 -2.97 21.05
CA GLN A 238 21.46 -3.97 20.58
C GLN A 238 21.26 -4.40 19.12
N VAL A 239 20.04 -4.30 18.60
CA VAL A 239 19.71 -4.71 17.21
C VAL A 239 19.45 -3.51 16.29
N LEU A 240 19.46 -2.29 16.82
CA LEU A 240 19.12 -1.07 16.10
C LEU A 240 19.95 -0.86 14.82
N SER A 241 21.26 -1.15 14.86
CA SER A 241 22.14 -1.02 13.70
C SER A 241 21.80 -1.99 12.57
N ARG A 242 21.17 -3.12 12.88
CA ARG A 242 20.68 -4.08 11.88
C ARG A 242 19.32 -3.66 11.31
N THR A 243 18.43 -3.10 12.13
CA THR A 243 17.07 -2.74 11.72
C THR A 243 17.01 -1.47 10.87
N ILE A 244 18.01 -0.59 10.96
CA ILE A 244 18.05 0.67 10.19
C ILE A 244 18.61 0.49 8.77
N VAL A 245 19.32 -0.61 8.51
CA VAL A 245 20.01 -0.90 7.23
C VAL A 245 19.20 -1.90 6.41
#